data_AF-A0A1U7H9W4-F1
#
_entry.id   AF-A0A1U7H9W4-F1
#
_cell.length_a   1.000
_cell.length_b   1.000
_cell.length_c   1.000
_cell.angle_alpha   90.00
_cell.angle_beta   90.00
_cell.angle_gamma   90.00
#
_symmetry.space_group_name_H-M   'P 1'
#
loop_
_entity.id
_entity.type
_entity.pdbx_description
1 polymer ?
#
loop_
_entity_poly.entity_id
_entity_poly.type
_entity_poly.pdbx_seq_one_letter_code
_entity_poly.pdbx_strand_id
1 'polypeptide(L)'
;MGKTCVPLNPQRVVTIDPFSLENVLAFGIQPVGVAASSDWLEDRDYLRDSLLNIETVGDFTQPSLEKILTLKPDLILGLTEDKKIYSQLMQIAPTILFDFASSGQWKDILMHNAETLGMTDVANQLMMAYSEALLKVE
;
A
#
# COMPACT_ATOMS: atom_id res chain seq x y z
N MET A 1 -9.68 -6.33 -12.42
CA MET A 1 -8.42 -6.87 -13.00
C MET A 1 -8.39 -8.39 -12.83
N GLY A 2 -7.40 -9.09 -13.42
CA GLY A 2 -7.32 -10.56 -13.50
C GLY A 2 -6.90 -11.26 -12.19
N LYS A 3 -6.68 -12.57 -12.23
CA LYS A 3 -6.18 -13.36 -11.08
C LYS A 3 -4.65 -13.25 -10.98
N THR A 4 -4.15 -12.89 -9.80
CA THR A 4 -2.72 -12.85 -9.47
C THR A 4 -2.45 -13.78 -8.30
N CYS A 5 -1.44 -14.64 -8.41
CA CYS A 5 -0.99 -15.47 -7.28
C CYS A 5 -0.16 -14.61 -6.32
N VAL A 6 -0.69 -14.39 -5.12
CA VAL A 6 0.00 -13.64 -4.07
C VAL A 6 0.85 -14.60 -3.23
N PRO A 7 2.11 -14.28 -2.91
CA PRO A 7 2.91 -15.08 -1.99
C PRO A 7 2.22 -15.21 -0.63
N LEU A 8 2.31 -16.38 0.01
CA LEU A 8 1.67 -16.64 1.31
C LEU A 8 2.21 -15.72 2.44
N ASN A 9 3.37 -15.09 2.24
CA ASN A 9 4.00 -14.19 3.20
C ASN A 9 5.01 -13.27 2.49
N PRO A 10 4.57 -12.17 1.84
CA PRO A 10 5.47 -11.28 1.12
C PRO A 10 6.47 -10.62 2.08
N GLN A 11 7.75 -10.63 1.72
CA GLN A 11 8.86 -10.08 2.52
C GLN A 11 9.37 -8.75 1.97
N ARG A 12 9.09 -8.45 0.71
CA ARG A 12 9.60 -7.28 -0.02
C ARG A 12 8.44 -6.59 -0.72
N VAL A 13 7.61 -5.94 0.07
CA VAL A 13 6.45 -5.18 -0.42
C VAL A 13 6.89 -3.81 -0.94
N VAL A 14 6.41 -3.43 -2.11
CA VAL A 14 6.47 -2.04 -2.61
C VAL A 14 5.05 -1.50 -2.73
N THR A 15 4.83 -0.26 -2.26
CA THR A 15 3.56 0.45 -2.43
C THR A 15 3.70 1.57 -3.45
N ILE A 16 2.80 1.66 -4.43
CA ILE A 16 2.88 2.70 -5.48
C ILE A 16 1.98 3.91 -5.21
N ASP A 17 1.36 3.98 -4.03
CA ASP A 17 0.57 5.12 -3.57
C ASP A 17 0.58 5.21 -2.04
N PRO A 18 0.17 6.36 -1.47
CA PRO A 18 0.24 6.56 -0.03
C PRO A 18 -0.86 5.87 0.79
N PHE A 19 -2.05 5.60 0.23
CA PHE A 19 -3.09 4.85 0.97
C PHE A 19 -2.65 3.42 1.20
N SER A 20 -2.04 2.81 0.19
CA SER A 20 -1.47 1.48 0.30
C SER A 20 -0.35 1.46 1.33
N LEU A 21 0.53 2.47 1.34
CA LEU A 21 1.58 2.62 2.37
C LEU A 21 0.98 2.62 3.79
N GLU A 22 0.01 3.48 4.06
CA GLU A 22 -0.61 3.59 5.39
C GLU A 22 -1.24 2.26 5.82
N ASN A 23 -1.89 1.54 4.90
CA ASN A 23 -2.46 0.23 5.19
C ASN A 23 -1.40 -0.81 5.57
N VAL A 24 -0.31 -0.96 4.79
CA VAL A 24 0.73 -1.96 5.13
C VAL A 24 1.39 -1.63 6.47
N LEU A 25 1.66 -0.34 6.73
CA LEU A 25 2.21 0.11 8.00
C LEU A 25 1.25 -0.18 9.17
N ALA A 26 -0.05 0.05 8.99
CA ALA A 26 -1.07 -0.27 10.00
C ALA A 26 -1.16 -1.77 10.29
N PHE A 27 -0.80 -2.63 9.33
CA PHE A 27 -0.69 -4.07 9.52
C PHE A 27 0.65 -4.52 10.12
N GLY A 28 1.56 -3.60 10.43
CA GLY A 28 2.88 -3.90 10.98
C GLY A 28 3.88 -4.41 9.94
N ILE A 29 3.60 -4.22 8.65
CA ILE A 29 4.51 -4.60 7.56
C ILE A 29 5.29 -3.34 7.13
N GLN A 30 6.61 -3.45 7.12
CA GLN A 30 7.48 -2.40 6.61
C GLN A 30 7.80 -2.65 5.12
N PRO A 31 7.31 -1.81 4.19
CA PRO A 31 7.62 -1.98 2.78
C PRO A 31 9.07 -1.58 2.50
N VAL A 32 9.66 -2.18 1.46
CA VAL A 32 11.03 -1.85 1.03
C VAL A 32 11.09 -0.61 0.16
N GLY A 33 9.94 -0.14 -0.34
CA GLY A 33 9.85 1.13 -1.05
C GLY A 33 8.43 1.65 -1.23
N VAL A 34 8.34 2.97 -1.44
CA VAL A 34 7.07 3.69 -1.64
C VAL A 34 7.18 4.70 -2.78
N ALA A 35 6.15 4.78 -3.62
CA ALA A 35 5.97 5.91 -4.51
C ALA A 35 5.11 6.99 -3.80
N ALA A 36 5.75 8.09 -3.44
CA ALA A 36 5.15 9.23 -2.77
C ALA A 36 6.05 10.46 -3.01
N SER A 37 5.46 11.65 -3.09
CA SER A 37 6.24 12.88 -3.17
C SER A 37 7.02 13.11 -1.87
N SER A 38 8.18 13.77 -1.96
CA SER A 38 8.95 14.16 -0.77
C SER A 38 8.12 15.02 0.17
N ASP A 39 7.38 16.01 -0.36
CA ASP A 39 6.49 16.87 0.41
C ASP A 39 5.45 16.06 1.19
N TRP A 40 4.85 15.03 0.57
CA TRP A 40 3.86 14.19 1.25
C TRP A 40 4.45 13.41 2.43
N LEU A 41 5.70 12.96 2.29
CA LEU A 41 6.44 12.23 3.33
C LEU A 41 6.87 13.17 4.46
N GLU A 42 7.32 14.38 4.13
CA GLU A 42 7.75 15.40 5.10
C GLU A 42 6.58 15.94 5.93
N ASP A 43 5.40 16.09 5.33
CA ASP A 43 4.19 16.60 6.00
C ASP A 43 3.57 15.62 7.02
N ARG A 44 4.12 14.40 7.16
CA ARG A 44 3.58 13.34 8.04
C ARG A 44 4.54 12.96 9.15
N ASP A 45 4.70 13.86 10.10
CA ASP A 45 5.46 13.60 11.34
C ASP A 45 5.00 12.32 12.05
N TYR A 46 3.71 11.98 11.98
CA TYR A 46 3.17 10.76 12.61
C TYR A 46 3.66 9.45 11.95
N LEU A 47 4.17 9.49 10.72
CA LEU A 47 4.74 8.33 10.03
C LEU A 47 6.28 8.33 10.05
N ARG A 48 6.91 9.39 10.56
CA ARG A 48 8.36 9.62 10.40
C ARG A 48 9.22 8.43 10.83
N ASP A 49 8.90 7.82 11.97
CA ASP A 49 9.62 6.66 12.49
C ASP A 49 9.34 5.39 11.66
N SER A 50 8.12 5.23 11.17
CA SER A 50 7.72 4.11 10.31
C SER A 50 8.34 4.19 8.91
N LEU A 51 8.63 5.40 8.44
CA LEU A 51 9.27 5.67 7.14
C LEU A 51 10.77 5.43 7.13
N LEU A 52 11.39 5.21 8.30
CA LEU A 52 12.82 4.90 8.38
C LEU A 52 13.11 3.62 7.57
N ASN A 53 14.07 3.68 6.66
CA ASN A 53 14.49 2.58 5.78
C ASN A 53 13.50 2.19 4.67
N ILE A 54 12.53 3.05 4.34
CA ILE A 54 11.67 2.88 3.15
C ILE A 54 12.23 3.72 2.01
N GLU A 55 12.58 3.09 0.88
CA GLU A 55 13.14 3.78 -0.28
C GLU A 55 12.05 4.49 -1.11
N THR A 56 12.26 5.75 -1.47
CA THR A 56 11.34 6.45 -2.38
C THR A 56 11.57 6.02 -3.83
N VAL A 57 10.57 5.36 -4.40
CA VAL A 57 10.57 4.87 -5.79
C VAL A 57 9.90 5.84 -6.77
N GLY A 58 9.92 7.14 -6.48
CA GLY A 58 9.33 8.19 -7.32
C GLY A 58 8.01 8.72 -6.77
N ASP A 59 7.28 9.48 -7.59
CA ASP A 59 5.99 10.03 -7.22
C ASP A 59 4.86 9.03 -7.49
N PHE A 60 3.76 9.09 -6.74
CA PHE A 60 2.62 8.18 -6.95
C PHE A 60 1.95 8.37 -8.33
N THR A 61 2.04 9.56 -8.93
CA THR A 61 1.57 9.82 -10.31
C THR A 61 2.52 9.24 -11.36
N GLN A 62 3.79 9.03 -11.01
CA GLN A 62 4.79 8.47 -11.91
C GLN A 62 5.84 7.63 -11.15
N PRO A 63 5.50 6.39 -10.77
CA PRO A 63 6.43 5.49 -10.10
C PRO A 63 7.61 5.12 -11.01
N SER A 64 8.82 5.11 -10.45
CA SER A 64 10.05 4.71 -11.13
C SER A 64 10.18 3.20 -11.20
N LEU A 65 9.81 2.63 -12.34
CA LEU A 65 9.90 1.18 -12.59
C LEU A 65 11.32 0.63 -12.41
N GLU A 66 12.36 1.41 -12.74
CA GLU A 66 13.76 1.02 -12.57
C GLU A 66 14.14 0.89 -11.09
N LYS A 67 13.71 1.85 -10.25
CA LYS A 67 13.93 1.78 -8.80
C LYS A 67 13.16 0.60 -8.20
N ILE A 68 11.89 0.43 -8.58
CA ILE A 68 11.07 -0.70 -8.12
C ILE A 68 11.76 -2.03 -8.47
N LEU A 69 12.24 -2.19 -9.70
CA LEU A 69 12.95 -3.39 -10.15
C LEU A 69 14.21 -3.65 -9.31
N THR A 70 14.97 -2.61 -8.99
CA THR A 70 16.21 -2.72 -8.19
C THR A 70 15.94 -3.20 -6.77
N LEU A 71 14.77 -2.86 -6.20
CA LEU A 71 14.35 -3.33 -4.89
C LEU A 71 13.95 -4.81 -4.87
N LYS A 72 13.81 -5.48 -6.03
CA LYS A 72 13.42 -6.89 -6.13
C LYS A 72 12.20 -7.23 -5.26
N PRO A 73 11.04 -6.57 -5.47
CA PRO A 73 9.86 -6.84 -4.68
C PRO A 73 9.33 -8.25 -4.96
N ASP A 74 8.66 -8.83 -3.96
CA ASP A 74 7.87 -10.05 -4.12
C ASP A 74 6.35 -9.77 -4.16
N LEU A 75 5.95 -8.53 -3.86
CA LEU A 75 4.60 -8.03 -4.02
C LEU A 75 4.62 -6.51 -4.28
N ILE A 76 3.81 -6.06 -5.23
CA ILE A 76 3.51 -4.64 -5.47
C ILE A 76 2.03 -4.39 -5.17
N LEU A 77 1.76 -3.41 -4.31
CA LEU A 77 0.41 -2.99 -3.95
C LEU A 77 0.16 -1.55 -4.41
N GLY A 78 -1.04 -1.27 -4.90
CA GLY A 78 -1.43 0.12 -5.03
C GLY A 78 -2.76 0.44 -5.68
N LEU A 79 -2.90 1.70 -6.05
CA LEU A 79 -4.03 2.26 -6.77
C LEU A 79 -3.52 2.88 -8.07
N THR A 80 -3.95 2.36 -9.22
CA THR A 80 -3.73 3.03 -10.52
C THR A 80 -4.71 2.56 -11.58
N GLU A 81 -5.22 3.50 -12.37
CA GLU A 81 -6.03 3.21 -13.56
C GLU A 81 -5.17 3.05 -14.83
N ASP A 82 -3.86 3.36 -14.74
CA ASP A 82 -2.96 3.27 -15.88
C ASP A 82 -2.61 1.80 -16.18
N LYS A 83 -3.29 1.26 -17.19
CA LYS A 83 -3.09 -0.11 -17.68
C LYS A 83 -1.67 -0.38 -18.18
N LYS A 84 -0.97 0.65 -18.68
CA LYS A 84 0.41 0.51 -19.14
C LYS A 84 1.33 0.34 -17.94
N ILE A 85 1.20 1.19 -16.92
CA ILE A 85 1.94 1.07 -15.67
C ILE A 85 1.66 -0.30 -15.03
N TYR A 86 0.40 -0.72 -14.92
CA TYR A 86 0.04 -2.04 -14.39
C TYR A 86 0.75 -3.18 -15.14
N SER A 87 0.75 -3.14 -16.48
CA SER A 87 1.39 -4.17 -17.30
C SER A 87 2.91 -4.20 -17.12
N GLN A 88 3.53 -3.06 -16.80
CA GLN A 88 4.95 -2.98 -16.51
C GLN A 88 5.28 -3.48 -15.10
N LEU A 89 4.46 -3.14 -14.10
CA LEU A 89 4.62 -3.61 -12.72
C LEU A 89 4.47 -5.14 -12.61
N MET A 90 3.51 -5.72 -13.34
CA MET A 90 3.33 -7.18 -13.41
C MET A 90 4.55 -7.93 -13.96
N GLN A 91 5.39 -7.28 -14.77
CA GLN A 91 6.64 -7.89 -15.25
C GLN A 91 7.75 -7.86 -14.19
N ILE A 92 7.59 -7.05 -13.14
CA ILE A 92 8.55 -6.94 -12.04
C ILE A 92 8.20 -7.93 -10.93
N ALA A 93 6.95 -7.91 -10.46
CA ALA A 93 6.47 -8.77 -9.38
C ALA A 93 4.94 -8.94 -9.43
N PRO A 94 4.36 -9.93 -8.71
CA PRO A 94 2.93 -10.00 -8.47
C PRO A 94 2.39 -8.62 -8.04
N THR A 95 1.44 -8.09 -8.81
CA THR A 95 0.90 -6.75 -8.61
C THR A 95 -0.58 -6.85 -8.32
N ILE A 96 -1.02 -6.28 -7.21
CA ILE A 96 -2.41 -6.19 -6.79
C ILE A 96 -2.80 -4.72 -6.74
N LEU A 97 -3.79 -4.35 -7.55
CA LEU A 97 -4.33 -3.01 -7.59
C LEU A 97 -5.79 -3.01 -7.16
N PHE A 98 -6.15 -2.04 -6.34
CA PHE A 98 -7.54 -1.73 -6.04
C PHE A 98 -8.02 -0.60 -6.94
N ASP A 99 -9.27 -0.72 -7.40
CA ASP A 99 -9.92 0.29 -8.25
C ASP A 99 -10.48 1.41 -7.37
N PHE A 100 -9.78 2.55 -7.35
CA PHE A 100 -10.11 3.68 -6.48
C PHE A 100 -11.08 4.64 -7.17
N ALA A 101 -12.36 4.57 -6.82
CA ALA A 101 -13.36 5.49 -7.35
C ALA A 101 -13.57 6.73 -6.44
N SER A 102 -13.42 6.59 -5.12
CA SER A 102 -13.51 7.73 -4.18
C SER A 102 -12.85 7.46 -2.83
N SER A 103 -12.49 8.52 -2.11
CA SER A 103 -11.94 8.44 -0.75
C SER A 103 -12.88 7.79 0.28
N GLY A 104 -14.19 7.71 -0.02
CA GLY A 104 -15.16 6.99 0.81
C GLY A 104 -14.91 5.47 0.89
N GLN A 105 -14.12 4.91 -0.03
CA GLN A 105 -13.81 3.48 -0.11
C GLN A 105 -12.59 3.07 0.73
N TRP A 106 -12.03 3.95 1.57
CA TRP A 106 -10.83 3.63 2.35
C TRP A 106 -10.96 2.35 3.18
N LYS A 107 -12.16 2.05 3.70
CA LYS A 107 -12.46 0.80 4.43
C LYS A 107 -12.37 -0.43 3.52
N ASP A 108 -12.89 -0.33 2.31
CA ASP A 108 -12.84 -1.41 1.32
C ASP A 108 -11.40 -1.67 0.89
N ILE A 109 -10.61 -0.60 0.68
CA ILE A 109 -9.18 -0.70 0.35
C ILE A 109 -8.40 -1.35 1.51
N LEU A 110 -8.67 -0.93 2.75
CA LEU A 110 -8.07 -1.54 3.94
C LEU A 110 -8.35 -3.04 3.99
N MET A 111 -9.61 -3.44 3.85
CA MET A 111 -9.99 -4.85 3.88
C MET A 111 -9.41 -5.63 2.70
N HIS A 112 -9.37 -5.05 1.51
CA HIS A 112 -8.76 -5.68 0.34
C HIS A 112 -7.25 -5.93 0.52
N ASN A 113 -6.53 -4.94 1.04
CA ASN A 113 -5.11 -5.08 1.34
C ASN A 113 -4.90 -6.10 2.46
N ALA A 114 -5.79 -6.13 3.46
CA ALA A 114 -5.72 -7.11 4.55
C ALA A 114 -5.92 -8.54 4.05
N GLU A 115 -6.91 -8.79 3.20
CA GLU A 115 -7.11 -10.10 2.57
C GLU A 115 -5.90 -10.52 1.72
N THR A 116 -5.34 -9.56 0.97
CA THR A 116 -4.16 -9.79 0.12
C THR A 116 -2.94 -10.19 0.95
N LEU A 117 -2.77 -9.60 2.14
CA LEU A 117 -1.60 -9.78 3.00
C LEU A 117 -1.81 -10.82 4.11
N GLY A 118 -3.00 -11.43 4.22
CA GLY A 118 -3.35 -12.32 5.31
C GLY A 118 -3.50 -11.61 6.67
N MET A 119 -3.84 -10.31 6.66
CA MET A 119 -3.92 -9.43 7.82
C MET A 119 -5.36 -9.08 8.23
N THR A 120 -6.34 -9.90 7.80
CA THR A 120 -7.77 -9.66 8.06
C THR A 120 -8.09 -9.50 9.56
N ASP A 121 -7.42 -10.26 10.44
CA ASP A 121 -7.62 -10.13 11.89
C ASP A 121 -7.19 -8.76 12.42
N VAL A 122 -6.04 -8.26 11.95
CA VAL A 122 -5.52 -6.93 12.32
C VAL A 122 -6.46 -5.84 11.78
N ALA A 123 -6.89 -5.96 10.52
CA ALA A 123 -7.83 -5.01 9.93
C ALA A 123 -9.17 -4.97 10.68
N ASN A 124 -9.70 -6.12 11.09
CA ASN A 124 -10.91 -6.19 11.91
C ASN A 124 -10.74 -5.47 13.26
N GLN A 125 -9.58 -5.64 13.92
CA GLN A 125 -9.28 -4.91 15.16
C GLN A 125 -9.21 -3.40 14.95
N LEU A 126 -8.55 -2.95 13.87
CA LEU A 126 -8.51 -1.53 13.51
C LEU A 126 -9.91 -0.96 13.24
N MET A 127 -10.77 -1.72 12.56
CA MET A 127 -12.15 -1.32 12.28
C MET A 127 -13.01 -1.25 13.54
N MET A 128 -12.81 -2.16 14.50
CA MET A 128 -13.45 -2.10 15.81
C MET A 128 -13.01 -0.86 16.58
N ALA A 129 -11.69 -0.61 16.68
CA ALA A 129 -11.14 0.56 17.36
C ALA A 129 -11.63 1.88 16.74
N TYR A 130 -11.71 1.95 15.41
CA TYR A 130 -12.30 3.08 14.68
C TYR A 130 -13.78 3.28 15.07
N SER A 131 -14.56 2.21 15.12
CA SER A 131 -15.99 2.27 15.46
C SER A 131 -16.22 2.72 16.90
N GLU A 132 -15.40 2.24 17.84
CA GLU A 132 -15.42 2.68 19.24
C GLU A 132 -15.01 4.15 19.40
N ALA A 133 -14.04 4.62 18.61
CA ALA A 133 -13.63 6.02 18.63
C ALA A 133 -14.76 6.95 18.17
N LEU A 134 -15.53 6.57 17.15
CA LEU A 134 -16.68 7.35 16.67
C LEU A 134 -17.73 7.57 17.76
N LEU A 135 -18.02 6.54 18.57
CA LEU A 135 -18.99 6.63 19.68
C LEU A 135 -18.56 7.59 20.81
N LYS A 136 -17.30 7.99 20.85
CA LYS A 136 -16.76 8.93 21.86
C LYS A 136 -16.75 10.39 21.40
N VAL A 137 -17.06 10.63 20.12
CA VAL A 137 -17.07 11.95 19.50
C VAL A 137 -18.50 12.53 19.43
N GLU A 138 -19.51 11.71 19.73
CA GLU A 138 -20.91 12.13 19.98
C GLU A 138 -21.14 12.49 21.46
#